data_AF-A0A7S3XWL9-F1
#
_entry.id   AF-A0A7S3XWL9-F1
#
_cell.length_a   1.000
_cell.length_b   1.000
_cell.length_c   1.000
_cell.angle_alpha   90.00
_cell.angle_beta   90.00
_cell.angle_gamma   90.00
#
_symmetry.space_group_name_H-M   'P 1'
#
loop_
_entity.id
_entity.type
_entity.pdbx_description
1 polymer ?
#
loop_
_entity_poly.entity_id
_entity_poly.type
_entity_poly.pdbx_seq_one_letter_code
_entity_poly.pdbx_strand_id
1 'polypeptide(L)'
;QAAEGGAEAWAEFLKVLELYAQEVIGQAEALHLVQDLLGKQTELLAEFKALLSLKGTADQLGGDLWYSMPLSEIDFGQCRKCTPSYRALPKDYLRPPCSERSLLEHRVLNDTWVSVPVGSEDNYSFKHMRKNQYEEALFRCEDERFEVDMVIDSNAAAAAALEPLAREVRALQAAEGTRGGERRLQYKLDKRALSVVHLNAIIRIYGDHGAEILELLKKNPAGAIPVILKRLKQKDAEWRKARQDLNKHWKEVQEKNWHKSLDHRSFYFKQADKKQCSQRALVQEVKERRADAPPAEGPAPAPYHMRPHLTLDFPEAEVHRDCFRVLLFAAENSSLSEADKGRVLRLLRVFLRPFFGLPEEWVPERDAAAAGE
;
A
#
# COMPACT_ATOMS: atom_id res chain seq x y z
N GLN A 1 -26.80 -11.24 35.25
CA GLN A 1 -25.37 -11.59 35.08
C GLN A 1 -25.01 -12.13 33.69
N ALA A 2 -25.87 -12.05 32.66
CA ALA A 2 -25.57 -12.56 31.31
C ALA A 2 -25.42 -11.47 30.23
N ALA A 3 -25.42 -10.18 30.61
CA ALA A 3 -25.46 -9.07 29.65
C ALA A 3 -24.08 -8.43 29.37
N GLU A 4 -23.11 -8.54 30.28
CA GLU A 4 -21.79 -7.88 30.11
C GLU A 4 -20.85 -8.64 29.16
N GLY A 5 -20.96 -9.97 29.04
CA GLY A 5 -20.11 -10.75 28.13
C GLY A 5 -20.59 -10.81 26.67
N GLY A 6 -21.82 -10.38 26.38
CA GLY A 6 -22.41 -10.53 25.03
C GLY A 6 -21.87 -9.52 24.01
N ALA A 7 -21.61 -8.28 24.43
CA ALA A 7 -21.11 -7.24 23.53
C ALA A 7 -19.63 -7.45 23.18
N GLU A 8 -18.82 -7.86 24.15
CA GLU A 8 -17.39 -8.15 23.96
C GLU A 8 -17.20 -9.43 23.12
N ALA A 9 -17.93 -10.50 23.42
CA ALA A 9 -17.91 -11.72 22.60
C ALA A 9 -18.38 -11.47 21.16
N TRP A 10 -19.37 -10.58 20.96
CA TRP A 10 -19.81 -10.18 19.62
C TRP A 10 -18.75 -9.38 18.87
N ALA A 11 -18.06 -8.45 19.53
CA ALA A 11 -16.98 -7.68 18.93
C ALA A 11 -15.80 -8.59 18.53
N GLU A 12 -15.40 -9.53 19.39
CA GLU A 12 -14.37 -10.52 19.07
C GLU A 12 -14.82 -11.47 17.95
N PHE A 13 -16.09 -11.88 17.92
CA PHE A 13 -16.63 -12.67 16.80
C PHE A 13 -16.56 -11.92 15.47
N LEU A 14 -16.96 -10.64 15.43
CA LEU A 14 -16.84 -9.81 14.23
C LEU A 14 -15.39 -9.66 13.77
N LYS A 15 -14.45 -9.56 14.70
CA LYS A 15 -13.02 -9.50 14.40
C LYS A 15 -12.52 -10.79 13.78
N VAL A 16 -12.95 -11.95 14.27
CA VAL A 16 -12.63 -13.25 13.65
C VAL A 16 -13.19 -13.31 12.22
N LEU A 17 -14.43 -12.83 12.01
CA LEU A 17 -15.01 -12.76 10.66
C LEU A 17 -14.26 -11.80 9.74
N GLU A 18 -13.83 -10.65 10.24
CA GLU A 18 -13.05 -9.68 9.47
C GLU A 18 -11.67 -10.24 9.10
N LEU A 19 -10.99 -10.89 10.04
CA LEU A 19 -9.71 -11.58 9.78
C LEU A 19 -9.88 -12.70 8.75
N TYR A 20 -10.99 -13.45 8.81
CA TYR A 20 -11.30 -14.48 7.83
C TYR A 20 -11.63 -13.88 6.45
N ALA A 21 -12.44 -12.82 6.39
CA ALA A 21 -12.80 -12.12 5.16
C ALA A 21 -11.61 -11.42 4.48
N GLN A 22 -10.63 -10.97 5.27
CA GLN A 22 -9.37 -10.41 4.78
C GLN A 22 -8.31 -11.49 4.45
N GLU A 23 -8.67 -12.77 4.53
CA GLU A 23 -7.80 -13.91 4.25
C GLU A 23 -6.54 -13.95 5.14
N VAL A 24 -6.64 -13.43 6.37
CA VAL A 24 -5.54 -13.45 7.36
C VAL A 24 -5.48 -14.79 8.09
N ILE A 25 -6.63 -15.42 8.31
CA ILE A 25 -6.77 -16.73 8.98
C ILE A 25 -7.54 -17.70 8.08
N GLY A 26 -7.22 -18.99 8.15
CA GLY A 26 -7.89 -20.03 7.37
C GLY A 26 -9.19 -20.53 8.01
N GLN A 27 -9.99 -21.31 7.27
CA GLN A 27 -11.27 -21.86 7.74
C GLN A 27 -11.15 -22.63 9.06
N ALA A 28 -10.10 -23.46 9.21
CA ALA A 28 -9.87 -24.26 10.42
C ALA A 28 -9.56 -23.37 11.64
N GLU A 29 -8.80 -22.30 11.44
CA GLU A 29 -8.43 -21.34 12.49
C GLU A 29 -9.64 -20.50 12.89
N ALA A 30 -10.43 -20.02 11.92
CA ALA A 30 -11.67 -19.31 12.17
C ALA A 30 -12.67 -20.17 12.97
N LEU A 31 -12.82 -21.45 12.61
CA LEU A 31 -13.65 -22.39 13.37
C LEU A 31 -13.17 -22.58 14.81
N HIS A 32 -11.87 -22.70 15.03
CA HIS A 32 -11.31 -22.85 16.38
C HIS A 32 -11.56 -21.59 17.23
N LEU A 33 -11.30 -20.41 16.68
CA LEU A 33 -11.52 -19.14 17.37
C LEU A 33 -13.00 -18.91 17.69
N VAL A 34 -13.90 -19.22 16.75
CA VAL A 34 -15.34 -19.11 16.99
C VAL A 34 -15.83 -20.17 17.98
N GLN A 35 -15.25 -21.37 18.00
CA GLN A 35 -15.55 -22.40 18.99
C GLN A 35 -15.18 -21.95 20.41
N ASP A 36 -14.02 -21.30 20.58
CA ASP A 36 -13.58 -20.75 21.86
C ASP A 36 -14.47 -19.59 22.32
N LEU A 37 -14.98 -18.78 21.38
CA LEU A 37 -15.89 -17.65 21.64
C LEU A 37 -17.33 -18.07 21.97
N LEU A 38 -17.91 -19.01 21.20
CA LEU A 38 -19.31 -19.44 21.34
C LEU A 38 -19.49 -20.52 22.42
N GLY A 39 -18.41 -21.21 22.82
CA GLY A 39 -18.39 -22.14 23.94
C GLY A 39 -19.53 -23.16 23.95
N LYS A 40 -20.41 -23.09 24.96
CA LYS A 40 -21.50 -24.06 25.23
C LYS A 40 -22.68 -23.99 24.25
N GLN A 41 -22.70 -23.02 23.33
CA GLN A 41 -23.80 -22.85 22.36
C GLN A 41 -23.59 -23.76 21.15
N THR A 42 -23.77 -25.07 21.36
CA THR A 42 -23.48 -26.11 20.37
C THR A 42 -24.31 -26.01 19.10
N GLU A 43 -25.53 -25.45 19.18
CA GLU A 43 -26.40 -25.23 18.02
C GLU A 43 -25.85 -24.13 17.10
N LEU A 44 -25.47 -22.97 17.65
CA LEU A 44 -24.88 -21.87 16.88
C LEU A 44 -23.53 -22.26 16.28
N LEU A 45 -22.71 -23.02 17.02
CA LEU A 45 -21.46 -23.54 16.47
C LEU A 45 -21.70 -24.55 15.34
N ALA A 46 -22.73 -25.40 15.46
CA ALA A 46 -23.10 -26.33 14.40
C ALA A 46 -23.62 -25.61 13.16
N GLU A 47 -24.42 -24.55 13.33
CA GLU A 47 -24.89 -23.70 12.23
C GLU A 47 -23.73 -22.94 11.58
N PHE A 48 -22.84 -22.35 12.36
CA PHE A 48 -21.65 -21.68 11.84
C PHE A 48 -20.73 -22.65 11.07
N LYS A 49 -20.53 -23.85 11.61
CA LYS A 49 -19.78 -24.91 10.93
C LYS A 49 -20.48 -25.36 9.66
N ALA A 50 -21.81 -25.48 9.66
CA ALA A 50 -22.58 -25.78 8.46
C ALA A 50 -22.40 -24.68 7.42
N LEU A 51 -22.54 -23.41 7.80
CA LEU A 51 -22.33 -22.25 6.91
C LEU A 51 -20.92 -22.23 6.30
N LEU A 52 -19.88 -22.47 7.10
CA LEU A 52 -18.51 -22.56 6.59
C LEU A 52 -18.25 -23.81 5.75
N SER A 53 -18.95 -24.92 6.04
CA SER A 53 -18.79 -26.20 5.34
C SER A 53 -19.69 -26.33 4.11
N LEU A 54 -20.58 -25.36 3.85
CA LEU A 54 -21.38 -25.28 2.63
C LEU A 54 -20.43 -25.05 1.46
N LYS A 55 -19.89 -26.15 0.96
CA LYS A 55 -19.26 -26.24 -0.36
C LYS A 55 -20.36 -26.15 -1.40
N GLY A 56 -20.89 -24.94 -1.60
CA GLY A 56 -21.48 -24.58 -2.87
C GLY A 56 -22.71 -25.38 -3.32
N THR A 57 -23.41 -26.07 -2.43
CA THR A 57 -24.70 -26.68 -2.75
C THR A 57 -25.76 -25.57 -2.74
N ALA A 58 -26.01 -25.00 -3.92
CA ALA A 58 -27.05 -23.99 -4.16
C ALA A 58 -28.48 -24.44 -3.77
N ASP A 59 -28.67 -25.73 -3.48
CA ASP A 59 -29.99 -26.37 -3.36
C ASP A 59 -30.57 -26.37 -1.93
N GLN A 60 -29.80 -26.02 -0.89
CA GLN A 60 -30.23 -26.19 0.51
C GLN A 60 -30.61 -24.91 1.26
N LEU A 61 -30.26 -23.73 0.76
CA LEU A 61 -30.69 -22.45 1.33
C LEU A 61 -31.14 -21.54 0.19
N GLY A 62 -32.40 -21.07 0.27
CA GLY A 62 -33.06 -20.27 -0.75
C GLY A 62 -32.15 -19.20 -1.36
N GLY A 63 -32.24 -19.09 -2.69
CA GLY A 63 -31.33 -18.33 -3.54
C GLY A 63 -31.08 -16.91 -3.04
N ASP A 64 -29.86 -16.68 -2.57
CA ASP A 64 -29.10 -15.42 -2.67
C ASP A 64 -27.70 -15.51 -2.01
N LEU A 65 -27.23 -16.72 -1.68
CA LEU A 65 -25.99 -16.90 -0.93
C LEU A 65 -24.84 -17.34 -1.85
N TRP A 66 -24.12 -16.35 -2.37
CA TRP A 66 -23.02 -16.51 -3.31
C TRP A 66 -21.73 -16.88 -2.58
N TYR A 67 -21.44 -18.17 -2.45
CA TYR A 67 -20.16 -18.64 -1.93
C TYR A 67 -19.25 -19.10 -3.07
N SER A 68 -18.41 -18.19 -3.57
CA SER A 68 -17.18 -18.59 -4.27
C SER A 68 -16.16 -19.00 -3.22
N MET A 69 -15.58 -20.20 -3.34
CA MET A 69 -14.39 -20.58 -2.57
C MET A 69 -13.28 -19.54 -2.84
N PRO A 70 -12.67 -18.92 -1.82
CA PRO A 70 -11.55 -18.00 -2.03
C PRO A 70 -10.42 -18.69 -2.80
N LEU A 71 -9.75 -17.94 -3.69
CA LEU A 71 -8.66 -18.51 -4.49
C LEU A 71 -7.50 -19.02 -3.62
N SER A 72 -7.30 -18.43 -2.44
CA SER A 72 -6.27 -18.82 -1.47
C SER A 72 -6.48 -20.21 -0.86
N GLU A 73 -7.71 -20.73 -0.86
CA GLU A 73 -8.03 -22.07 -0.37
C GLU A 73 -7.84 -23.16 -1.43
N ILE A 74 -7.58 -22.77 -2.68
CA ILE A 74 -7.38 -23.70 -3.79
C ILE A 74 -5.94 -24.16 -3.82
N ASP A 75 -5.72 -25.47 -3.70
CA ASP A 75 -4.41 -26.08 -3.99
C ASP A 75 -4.14 -26.06 -5.51
N PHE A 76 -3.48 -24.99 -5.96
CA PHE A 76 -3.04 -24.84 -7.34
C PHE A 76 -1.87 -25.77 -7.73
N GLY A 77 -1.26 -26.49 -6.79
CA GLY A 77 -0.21 -27.45 -7.06
C GLY A 77 -0.67 -28.63 -7.92
N GLN A 78 -1.93 -29.03 -7.75
CA GLN A 78 -2.57 -30.14 -8.49
C GLN A 78 -3.38 -29.67 -9.72
N CYS A 79 -3.49 -28.35 -9.90
CA CYS A 79 -4.26 -27.77 -10.99
C CYS A 79 -3.49 -27.81 -12.32
N ARG A 80 -4.23 -27.86 -13.44
CA ARG A 80 -3.62 -27.82 -14.78
C ARG A 80 -2.82 -26.53 -14.96
N LYS A 81 -1.68 -26.63 -15.63
CA LYS A 81 -0.76 -25.51 -15.90
C LYS A 81 -0.62 -25.30 -17.40
N CYS A 82 -0.82 -24.07 -17.88
CA CYS A 82 -0.60 -23.71 -19.29
C CYS A 82 0.65 -22.83 -19.48
N THR A 83 1.03 -22.04 -18.47
CA THR A 83 2.26 -21.24 -18.44
C THR A 83 2.86 -21.29 -17.04
N PRO A 84 4.11 -20.81 -16.81
CA PRO A 84 4.65 -20.66 -15.47
C PRO A 84 3.66 -20.01 -14.50
N SER A 85 3.03 -18.91 -14.92
CA SER A 85 2.20 -18.06 -14.07
C SER A 85 0.69 -18.26 -14.21
N TYR A 86 0.20 -19.27 -14.94
CA TYR A 86 -1.25 -19.51 -15.05
C TYR A 86 -1.62 -20.93 -14.65
N ARG A 87 -2.74 -21.06 -13.92
CA ARG A 87 -3.31 -22.32 -13.44
C ARG A 87 -4.80 -22.38 -13.75
N ALA A 88 -5.32 -23.55 -14.09
CA ALA A 88 -6.75 -23.73 -14.30
C ALA A 88 -7.46 -23.89 -12.95
N LEU A 89 -8.62 -23.27 -12.79
CA LEU A 89 -9.50 -23.54 -11.66
C LEU A 89 -9.91 -25.02 -11.65
N PRO A 90 -10.09 -25.63 -10.46
CA PRO A 90 -10.67 -26.95 -10.33
C PRO A 90 -12.01 -27.06 -11.06
N LYS A 91 -12.35 -28.26 -11.55
CA LYS A 91 -13.63 -28.48 -12.25
C LYS A 91 -14.85 -28.21 -11.37
N ASP A 92 -14.69 -28.43 -10.07
CA ASP A 92 -15.75 -28.26 -9.07
C ASP A 92 -15.79 -26.82 -8.52
N TYR A 93 -14.96 -25.91 -9.05
CA TYR A 93 -15.00 -24.50 -8.69
C TYR A 93 -16.28 -23.86 -9.22
N LEU A 94 -17.11 -23.35 -8.32
CA LEU A 94 -18.36 -22.71 -8.68
C LEU A 94 -18.12 -21.30 -9.21
N ARG A 95 -18.61 -21.06 -10.42
CA ARG A 95 -18.58 -19.76 -11.06
C ARG A 95 -19.86 -19.00 -10.73
N PRO A 96 -19.77 -17.76 -10.21
CA PRO A 96 -20.94 -16.92 -10.06
C PRO A 96 -21.66 -16.74 -11.42
N PRO A 97 -22.98 -17.02 -11.52
CA PRO A 97 -23.76 -16.59 -12.67
C PRO A 97 -23.67 -15.07 -12.89
N CYS A 98 -23.43 -14.65 -14.14
CA CYS A 98 -23.47 -13.25 -14.56
C CYS A 98 -24.57 -13.11 -15.62
N SER A 99 -25.70 -12.51 -15.22
CA SER A 99 -26.93 -12.45 -16.04
C SER A 99 -26.82 -11.53 -17.26
N GLU A 100 -25.94 -10.54 -17.21
CA GLU A 100 -25.81 -9.50 -18.25
C GLU A 100 -24.73 -9.80 -19.30
N ARG A 101 -24.21 -11.04 -19.33
CA ARG A 101 -23.09 -11.38 -20.21
C ARG A 101 -23.55 -11.61 -21.65
N SER A 102 -22.96 -10.89 -22.59
CA SER A 102 -23.25 -11.01 -24.02
C SER A 102 -22.61 -12.26 -24.65
N LEU A 103 -23.09 -12.66 -25.84
CA LEU A 103 -22.54 -13.81 -26.59
C LEU A 103 -21.04 -13.66 -26.89
N LEU A 104 -20.57 -12.43 -27.14
CA LEU A 104 -19.15 -12.17 -27.39
C LEU A 104 -18.34 -12.36 -26.10
N GLU A 105 -18.83 -11.86 -24.98
CA GLU A 105 -18.17 -12.00 -23.69
C GLU A 105 -18.05 -13.46 -23.25
N HIS A 106 -19.08 -14.28 -23.52
CA HIS A 106 -19.00 -15.73 -23.29
C HIS A 106 -17.91 -16.42 -24.10
N ARG A 107 -17.53 -15.88 -25.27
CA ARG A 107 -16.51 -16.46 -26.14
C ARG A 107 -15.09 -15.99 -25.81
N VAL A 108 -14.95 -14.77 -25.29
CA VAL A 108 -13.65 -14.09 -25.19
C VAL A 108 -13.13 -14.01 -23.77
N LEU A 109 -13.99 -13.82 -22.76
CA LEU A 109 -13.51 -13.68 -21.39
C LEU A 109 -13.09 -15.02 -20.80
N ASN A 110 -12.05 -14.98 -19.99
CA ASN A 110 -11.45 -16.14 -19.36
C ASN A 110 -12.16 -16.48 -18.04
N ASP A 111 -12.82 -17.64 -18.01
CA ASP A 111 -13.52 -18.15 -16.83
C ASP A 111 -12.83 -19.36 -16.18
N THR A 112 -11.71 -19.81 -16.76
CA THR A 112 -11.09 -21.10 -16.41
C THR A 112 -9.70 -20.94 -15.83
N TRP A 113 -8.93 -19.94 -16.26
CA TRP A 113 -7.54 -19.78 -15.87
C TRP A 113 -7.37 -18.60 -14.92
N VAL A 114 -6.55 -18.76 -13.90
CA VAL A 114 -6.15 -17.70 -12.98
C VAL A 114 -4.65 -17.49 -13.06
N SER A 115 -4.24 -16.24 -12.85
CA SER A 115 -2.83 -15.89 -12.74
C SER A 115 -2.35 -16.22 -11.33
N VAL A 116 -1.30 -17.04 -11.24
CA VAL A 116 -0.59 -17.37 -10.01
C VAL A 116 0.83 -16.83 -10.17
N PRO A 117 1.28 -15.89 -9.33
CA PRO A 117 2.64 -15.37 -9.41
C PRO A 117 3.65 -16.52 -9.25
N VAL A 118 4.75 -16.46 -10.01
CA VAL A 118 5.86 -17.42 -9.91
C VAL A 118 7.14 -16.60 -9.84
N GLY A 119 7.68 -16.42 -8.64
CA GLY A 119 8.87 -15.61 -8.39
C GLY A 119 9.43 -15.86 -6.99
N SER A 120 10.65 -15.39 -6.69
CA SER A 120 11.27 -15.55 -5.35
C SER A 120 10.56 -14.78 -4.22
N GLU A 121 9.38 -14.21 -4.49
CA GLU A 121 8.44 -13.65 -3.53
C GLU A 121 7.46 -14.71 -2.98
N ASP A 122 7.46 -15.93 -3.54
CA ASP A 122 6.53 -17.05 -3.30
C ASP A 122 6.50 -17.60 -1.84
N ASN A 123 7.41 -17.18 -0.95
CA ASN A 123 7.45 -17.69 0.43
C ASN A 123 6.52 -16.95 1.41
N TYR A 124 5.79 -15.94 0.97
CA TYR A 124 4.82 -15.25 1.80
C TYR A 124 3.53 -15.07 1.01
N SER A 125 2.43 -15.62 1.55
CA SER A 125 1.04 -15.16 1.48
C SER A 125 0.71 -14.21 0.32
N PHE A 126 -0.37 -14.51 -0.42
CA PHE A 126 -1.05 -13.74 -1.49
C PHE A 126 -1.33 -12.24 -1.16
N LYS A 127 -0.33 -11.50 -0.67
CA LYS A 127 -0.36 -10.09 -0.38
C LYS A 127 -0.10 -9.42 -1.71
N HIS A 128 -1.17 -8.88 -2.27
CA HIS A 128 -1.16 -7.82 -3.27
C HIS A 128 0.16 -7.03 -3.17
N MET A 129 0.98 -7.10 -4.22
CA MET A 129 2.15 -6.25 -4.51
C MET A 129 2.79 -5.59 -3.27
N ARG A 130 3.98 -6.03 -2.83
CA ARG A 130 4.68 -5.39 -1.69
C ARG A 130 4.92 -3.90 -1.97
N LYS A 131 4.03 -3.08 -1.42
CA LYS A 131 4.08 -1.63 -1.54
C LYS A 131 5.22 -1.11 -0.68
N ASN A 132 5.97 -0.18 -1.25
CA ASN A 132 6.96 0.59 -0.52
C ASN A 132 6.25 1.64 0.33
N GLN A 133 6.78 2.01 1.51
CA GLN A 133 6.23 3.09 2.37
C GLN A 133 5.90 4.39 1.60
N TYR A 134 6.71 4.73 0.60
CA TYR A 134 6.52 5.91 -0.23
C TYR A 134 5.36 5.73 -1.20
N GLU A 135 5.20 4.52 -1.73
CA GLU A 135 4.07 4.15 -2.58
C GLU A 135 2.76 4.13 -1.77
N GLU A 136 2.77 3.58 -0.55
CA GLU A 136 1.65 3.65 0.38
C GLU A 136 1.26 5.09 0.74
N ALA A 137 2.24 5.99 0.85
CA ALA A 137 1.97 7.41 1.06
C ALA A 137 1.27 8.05 -0.16
N LEU A 138 1.67 7.68 -1.38
CA LEU A 138 1.02 8.15 -2.60
C LEU A 138 -0.41 7.60 -2.73
N PHE A 139 -0.63 6.32 -2.44
CA PHE A 139 -1.98 5.73 -2.48
C PHE A 139 -2.92 6.38 -1.47
N ARG A 140 -2.48 6.55 -0.22
CA ARG A 140 -3.27 7.26 0.79
C ARG A 140 -3.61 8.68 0.36
N CYS A 141 -2.66 9.38 -0.26
CA CYS A 141 -2.87 10.72 -0.79
C CYS A 141 -3.91 10.75 -1.93
N GLU A 142 -3.90 9.75 -2.82
CA GLU A 142 -4.89 9.65 -3.91
C GLU A 142 -6.28 9.30 -3.37
N ASP A 143 -6.38 8.39 -2.41
CA ASP A 143 -7.63 8.03 -1.75
C ASP A 143 -8.25 9.25 -1.07
N GLU A 144 -7.45 10.03 -0.32
CA GLU A 144 -7.90 11.29 0.30
C GLU A 144 -8.40 12.29 -0.75
N ARG A 145 -7.68 12.44 -1.87
CA ARG A 145 -8.10 13.34 -2.96
C ARG A 145 -9.42 12.90 -3.56
N PHE A 146 -9.54 11.62 -3.86
CA PHE A 146 -10.74 11.02 -4.42
C PHE A 146 -11.96 11.22 -3.50
N GLU A 147 -11.82 10.96 -2.20
CA GLU A 147 -12.89 11.16 -1.22
C GLU A 147 -13.37 12.61 -1.19
N VAL A 148 -12.45 13.57 -1.18
CA VAL A 148 -12.80 15.01 -1.20
C VAL A 148 -13.52 15.39 -2.48
N ASP A 149 -13.03 14.95 -3.64
CA ASP A 149 -13.67 15.25 -4.92
C ASP A 149 -15.05 14.58 -5.04
N MET A 150 -15.18 13.34 -4.60
CA MET A 150 -16.46 12.62 -4.56
C MET A 150 -17.49 13.35 -3.69
N VAL A 151 -17.09 13.88 -2.53
CA VAL A 151 -17.96 14.70 -1.66
C VAL A 151 -18.41 15.98 -2.37
N ILE A 152 -17.48 16.69 -3.01
CA ILE A 152 -17.77 17.95 -3.69
C ILE A 152 -18.70 17.73 -4.88
N ASP A 153 -18.44 16.71 -5.69
CA ASP A 153 -19.20 16.43 -6.90
C ASP A 153 -20.60 15.91 -6.59
N SER A 154 -20.75 15.02 -5.60
CA SER A 154 -22.07 14.56 -5.14
C SER A 154 -22.92 15.70 -4.57
N ASN A 155 -22.30 16.64 -3.85
CA ASN A 155 -22.94 17.84 -3.34
C ASN A 155 -23.35 18.82 -4.44
N ALA A 156 -22.46 19.04 -5.42
CA ALA A 156 -22.76 19.87 -6.59
C ALA A 156 -23.90 19.27 -7.43
N ALA A 157 -23.93 17.95 -7.62
CA ALA A 157 -25.01 17.24 -8.29
C ALA A 157 -26.35 17.38 -7.54
N ALA A 158 -26.34 17.24 -6.21
CA ALA A 158 -27.54 17.46 -5.39
C ALA A 158 -28.06 18.90 -5.49
N ALA A 159 -27.17 19.89 -5.47
CA ALA A 159 -27.54 21.29 -5.64
C ALA A 159 -28.13 21.56 -7.03
N ALA A 160 -27.51 21.02 -8.08
CA ALA A 160 -28.00 21.15 -9.45
C ALA A 160 -29.39 20.53 -9.64
N ALA A 161 -29.66 19.38 -9.02
CA ALA A 161 -30.98 18.73 -9.04
C ALA A 161 -32.06 19.51 -8.28
N LEU A 162 -31.70 20.16 -7.16
CA LEU A 162 -32.62 20.97 -6.37
C LEU A 162 -32.87 22.37 -6.95
N GLU A 163 -31.97 22.89 -7.79
CA GLU A 163 -32.11 24.22 -8.40
C GLU A 163 -33.41 24.42 -9.20
N PRO A 164 -33.79 23.55 -10.16
CA PRO A 164 -35.04 23.71 -10.90
C PRO A 164 -36.27 23.60 -9.98
N LEU A 165 -36.24 22.67 -9.02
CA LEU A 165 -37.32 22.49 -8.04
C LEU A 165 -37.48 23.74 -7.16
N ALA A 166 -36.39 24.36 -6.73
CA ALA A 166 -36.40 25.58 -5.95
C ALA A 166 -36.93 26.79 -6.74
N ARG A 167 -36.76 26.82 -8.07
CA ARG A 167 -37.35 27.85 -8.94
C ARG A 167 -38.85 27.65 -9.08
N GLU A 168 -39.28 26.41 -9.28
CA GLU A 168 -40.70 26.05 -9.36
C GLU A 168 -41.45 26.40 -8.07
N VAL A 169 -40.91 26.00 -6.92
CA VAL A 169 -41.46 26.34 -5.60
C VAL A 169 -41.58 27.85 -5.42
N ARG A 170 -40.56 28.62 -5.79
CA ARG A 170 -40.60 30.10 -5.71
C ARG A 170 -41.68 30.69 -6.63
N ALA A 171 -41.82 30.18 -7.84
CA ALA A 171 -42.84 30.64 -8.78
C ALA A 171 -44.26 30.37 -8.26
N LEU A 172 -44.49 29.18 -7.68
CA LEU A 172 -45.78 28.81 -7.09
C LEU A 172 -46.12 29.68 -5.88
N GLN A 173 -45.16 29.92 -4.98
CA GLN A 173 -45.34 30.79 -3.81
C GLN A 173 -45.69 32.23 -4.21
N ALA A 174 -45.06 32.76 -5.27
CA ALA A 174 -45.36 34.09 -5.79
C ALA A 174 -46.79 34.18 -6.37
N ALA A 175 -47.23 33.14 -7.09
CA ALA A 175 -48.57 33.07 -7.67
C ALA A 175 -49.69 32.91 -6.63
N GLU A 176 -49.43 32.24 -5.51
CA GLU A 176 -50.38 32.15 -4.39
C GLU A 176 -50.61 33.49 -3.71
N GLY A 177 -49.54 34.25 -3.46
CA GLY A 177 -49.63 35.57 -2.83
C GLY A 177 -50.50 36.57 -3.59
N THR A 178 -50.70 36.36 -4.90
CA THR A 178 -51.55 37.20 -5.76
C THR A 178 -53.02 36.76 -5.80
N ARG A 179 -53.34 35.52 -5.39
CA ARG A 179 -54.68 34.91 -5.58
C ARG A 179 -55.63 34.98 -4.38
N GLY A 180 -55.19 35.47 -3.22
CA GLY A 180 -56.07 35.76 -2.07
C GLY A 180 -56.98 34.61 -1.60
N GLY A 181 -56.61 33.35 -1.88
CA GLY A 181 -57.49 32.19 -1.71
C GLY A 181 -57.04 31.22 -0.60
N GLU A 182 -58.03 30.72 0.16
CA GLU A 182 -57.91 29.91 1.38
C GLU A 182 -57.25 28.52 1.23
N ARG A 183 -56.82 28.11 0.01
CA ARG A 183 -56.15 26.82 -0.23
C ARG A 183 -54.69 27.02 -0.59
N ARG A 184 -53.81 26.69 0.37
CA ARG A 184 -52.37 26.54 0.15
C ARG A 184 -52.10 25.39 -0.84
N LEU A 185 -51.44 25.66 -1.94
CA LEU A 185 -50.90 24.71 -2.91
C LEU A 185 -49.92 23.79 -2.19
N GLN A 186 -50.25 22.50 -2.13
CA GLN A 186 -49.36 21.49 -1.57
C GLN A 186 -48.40 21.02 -2.66
N TYR A 187 -47.16 21.54 -2.62
CA TYR A 187 -46.10 21.08 -3.51
C TYR A 187 -45.78 19.61 -3.21
N LYS A 188 -45.76 18.77 -4.25
CA LYS A 188 -45.45 17.34 -4.13
C LYS A 188 -44.21 17.02 -4.94
N LEU A 189 -43.14 16.61 -4.25
CA LEU A 189 -41.89 16.20 -4.88
C LEU A 189 -42.09 14.87 -5.61
N ASP A 190 -41.64 14.78 -6.86
CA ASP A 190 -41.61 13.51 -7.59
C ASP A 190 -40.58 12.57 -6.94
N LYS A 191 -40.98 11.31 -6.73
CA LYS A 191 -40.12 10.27 -6.15
C LYS A 191 -38.86 10.02 -6.97
N ARG A 192 -38.89 10.32 -8.28
CA ARG A 192 -37.75 10.16 -9.20
C ARG A 192 -36.91 11.42 -9.35
N ALA A 193 -37.28 12.53 -8.70
CA ALA A 193 -36.55 13.79 -8.84
C ALA A 193 -35.15 13.76 -8.20
N LEU A 194 -34.95 12.91 -7.18
CA LEU A 194 -33.68 12.80 -6.46
C LEU A 194 -33.17 11.35 -6.48
N SER A 195 -31.91 11.19 -6.86
CA SER A 195 -31.20 9.91 -6.80
C SER A 195 -30.67 9.65 -5.39
N VAL A 196 -30.22 8.41 -5.13
CA VAL A 196 -29.55 8.03 -3.87
C VAL A 196 -28.33 8.92 -3.59
N VAL A 197 -27.58 9.32 -4.63
CA VAL A 197 -26.44 10.23 -4.51
C VAL A 197 -26.89 11.59 -3.94
N HIS A 198 -28.00 12.13 -4.43
CA HIS A 198 -28.51 13.42 -3.96
C HIS A 198 -28.98 13.33 -2.50
N LEU A 199 -29.70 12.25 -2.15
CA LEU A 199 -30.17 12.02 -0.78
C LEU A 199 -29.00 11.87 0.20
N ASN A 200 -27.97 11.12 -0.18
CA ASN A 200 -26.76 10.94 0.64
C ASN A 200 -25.98 12.24 0.81
N ALA A 201 -25.91 13.10 -0.21
CA ALA A 201 -25.31 14.42 -0.09
C ALA A 201 -26.06 15.30 0.92
N ILE A 202 -27.40 15.26 0.90
CA ILE A 202 -28.25 16.00 1.87
C ILE A 202 -28.06 15.46 3.29
N ILE A 203 -28.01 14.14 3.49
CA ILE A 203 -27.72 13.56 4.80
C ILE A 203 -26.36 14.07 5.31
N ARG A 204 -25.34 14.03 4.44
CA ARG A 204 -23.95 14.38 4.78
C ARG A 204 -23.79 15.82 5.30
N ILE A 205 -24.45 16.80 4.68
CA ILE A 205 -24.33 18.21 5.10
C ILE A 205 -25.02 18.52 6.44
N TYR A 206 -25.92 17.65 6.91
CA TYR A 206 -26.68 17.79 8.15
C TYR A 206 -26.27 16.78 9.24
N GLY A 207 -25.38 15.83 8.95
CA GLY A 207 -24.85 14.87 9.91
C GLY A 207 -25.97 14.07 10.58
N ASP A 208 -25.99 14.07 11.90
CA ASP A 208 -26.96 13.32 12.73
C ASP A 208 -28.41 13.69 12.42
N HIS A 209 -28.67 14.95 12.05
CA HIS A 209 -30.01 15.43 11.69
C HIS A 209 -30.38 15.16 10.22
N GLY A 210 -29.52 14.47 9.45
CA GLY A 210 -29.74 14.20 8.04
C GLY A 210 -31.03 13.43 7.76
N ALA A 211 -31.36 12.43 8.59
CA ALA A 211 -32.60 11.66 8.47
C ALA A 211 -33.84 12.52 8.69
N GLU A 212 -33.82 13.41 9.70
CA GLU A 212 -34.91 14.33 9.99
C GLU A 212 -35.14 15.32 8.83
N ILE A 213 -34.06 15.81 8.23
CA ILE A 213 -34.14 16.72 7.08
C ILE A 213 -34.73 16.02 5.86
N LEU A 214 -34.42 14.74 5.62
CA LEU A 214 -35.05 13.99 4.54
C LEU A 214 -36.54 13.75 4.80
N GLU A 215 -36.94 13.49 6.06
CA GLU A 215 -38.35 13.42 6.43
C GLU A 215 -39.07 14.77 6.23
N LEU A 216 -38.42 15.89 6.58
CA LEU A 216 -38.93 17.22 6.32
C LEU A 216 -39.05 17.52 4.83
N LEU A 217 -38.08 17.09 4.01
CA LEU A 217 -38.13 17.21 2.56
C LEU A 217 -39.30 16.44 1.96
N LYS A 218 -39.66 15.26 2.52
CA LYS A 218 -40.83 14.49 2.11
C LYS A 218 -42.15 15.14 2.54
N LYS A 219 -42.22 15.64 3.79
CA LYS A 219 -43.46 16.17 4.38
C LYS A 219 -43.78 17.61 3.95
N ASN A 220 -42.75 18.45 3.81
CA ASN A 220 -42.86 19.85 3.42
C ASN A 220 -41.76 20.25 2.42
N PRO A 221 -41.82 19.76 1.17
CA PRO A 221 -40.80 20.03 0.16
C PRO A 221 -40.70 21.52 -0.19
N ALA A 222 -41.81 22.26 -0.25
CA ALA A 222 -41.80 23.70 -0.57
C ALA A 222 -41.02 24.54 0.46
N GLY A 223 -41.08 24.17 1.75
CA GLY A 223 -40.29 24.82 2.79
C GLY A 223 -38.84 24.32 2.85
N ALA A 224 -38.63 23.01 2.68
CA ALA A 224 -37.31 22.40 2.86
C ALA A 224 -36.34 22.66 1.69
N ILE A 225 -36.82 22.61 0.45
CA ILE A 225 -35.97 22.70 -0.75
C ILE A 225 -35.10 23.97 -0.78
N PRO A 226 -35.63 25.20 -0.56
CA PRO A 226 -34.81 26.41 -0.59
C PRO A 226 -33.76 26.44 0.51
N VAL A 227 -34.07 25.91 1.69
CA VAL A 227 -33.17 25.86 2.85
C VAL A 227 -32.03 24.90 2.59
N ILE A 228 -32.34 23.69 2.13
CA ILE A 228 -31.35 22.66 1.78
C ILE A 228 -30.45 23.15 0.65
N LEU A 229 -31.00 23.75 -0.41
CA LEU A 229 -30.23 24.28 -1.53
C LEU A 229 -29.26 25.38 -1.09
N LYS A 230 -29.71 26.30 -0.23
CA LYS A 230 -28.83 27.34 0.34
C LYS A 230 -27.68 26.73 1.12
N ARG A 231 -27.94 25.68 1.90
CA ARG A 231 -26.93 24.98 2.69
C ARG A 231 -25.93 24.20 1.81
N LEU A 232 -26.40 23.49 0.79
CA LEU A 232 -25.56 22.78 -0.18
C LEU A 232 -24.58 23.74 -0.87
N LYS A 233 -25.05 24.91 -1.32
CA LYS A 233 -24.20 25.94 -1.94
C LYS A 233 -23.19 26.54 -0.97
N GLN A 234 -23.60 26.78 0.28
CA GLN A 234 -22.68 27.24 1.32
C GLN A 234 -21.56 26.20 1.54
N LYS A 235 -21.93 24.93 1.71
CA LYS A 235 -20.97 23.84 1.92
C LYS A 235 -20.07 23.59 0.72
N ASP A 236 -20.58 23.71 -0.50
CA ASP A 236 -19.79 23.62 -1.74
C ASP A 236 -18.65 24.67 -1.73
N ALA A 237 -18.96 25.92 -1.40
CA ALA A 237 -17.96 26.98 -1.34
C ALA A 237 -16.91 26.74 -0.24
N GLU A 238 -17.35 26.29 0.95
CA GLU A 238 -16.46 25.92 2.06
C GLU A 238 -15.51 24.78 1.66
N TRP A 239 -16.02 23.72 1.04
CA TRP A 239 -15.24 22.55 0.65
C TRP A 239 -14.31 22.83 -0.53
N ARG A 240 -14.73 23.61 -1.53
CA ARG A 240 -13.84 24.03 -2.62
C ARG A 240 -12.68 24.87 -2.12
N LYS A 241 -12.90 25.70 -1.09
CA LYS A 241 -11.82 26.45 -0.43
C LYS A 241 -10.88 25.50 0.32
N ALA A 242 -11.42 24.57 1.11
CA ALA A 242 -10.61 23.57 1.82
C ALA A 242 -9.77 22.70 0.87
N ARG A 243 -10.33 22.29 -0.29
CA ARG A 243 -9.60 21.55 -1.33
C ARG A 243 -8.38 22.31 -1.85
N GLN A 244 -8.41 23.64 -1.92
CA GLN A 244 -7.25 24.43 -2.36
C GLN A 244 -6.07 24.31 -1.39
N ASP A 245 -6.34 24.22 -0.09
CA ASP A 245 -5.30 24.05 0.92
C ASP A 245 -4.80 22.60 0.95
N LEU A 246 -5.69 21.62 0.81
CA LEU A 246 -5.33 20.21 0.68
C LEU A 246 -4.46 19.94 -0.56
N ASN A 247 -4.76 20.59 -1.69
CA ASN A 247 -3.96 20.47 -2.91
C ASN A 247 -2.48 20.84 -2.71
N LYS A 248 -2.16 21.78 -1.82
CA LYS A 248 -0.77 22.13 -1.50
C LYS A 248 -0.09 20.96 -0.78
N HIS A 249 -0.77 20.39 0.22
CA HIS A 249 -0.27 19.24 0.97
C HIS A 249 -0.09 18.01 0.07
N TRP A 250 -1.09 17.67 -0.75
CA TRP A 250 -1.02 16.55 -1.67
C TRP A 250 0.13 16.70 -2.68
N LYS A 251 0.38 17.92 -3.17
CA LYS A 251 1.52 18.19 -4.03
C LYS A 251 2.86 17.93 -3.33
N GLU A 252 3.02 18.37 -2.09
CA GLU A 252 4.23 18.09 -1.32
C GLU A 252 4.45 16.59 -1.06
N VAL A 253 3.36 15.87 -0.75
CA VAL A 253 3.41 14.40 -0.58
C VAL A 253 3.82 13.75 -1.90
N GLN A 254 3.25 14.17 -3.02
CA GLN A 254 3.61 13.66 -4.34
C GLN A 254 5.11 13.86 -4.64
N GLU A 255 5.61 15.08 -4.48
CA GLU A 255 7.01 15.44 -4.79
C GLU A 255 8.01 14.69 -3.90
N LYS A 256 7.73 14.56 -2.60
CA LYS A 256 8.63 13.87 -1.65
C LYS A 256 8.72 12.37 -1.88
N ASN A 257 7.63 11.76 -2.37
CA ASN A 257 7.49 10.30 -2.40
C ASN A 257 7.64 9.71 -3.81
N TRP A 258 7.38 10.46 -4.88
CA TRP A 258 7.37 9.95 -6.25
C TRP A 258 8.65 9.22 -6.67
N HIS A 259 9.81 9.84 -6.56
CA HIS A 259 11.05 9.19 -7.00
C HIS A 259 11.41 7.97 -6.15
N LYS A 260 11.04 8.01 -4.86
CA LYS A 260 11.37 6.94 -3.91
C LYS A 260 10.40 5.78 -4.01
N SER A 261 9.16 5.99 -4.45
CA SER A 261 8.18 4.93 -4.65
C SER A 261 8.61 3.97 -5.75
N LEU A 262 9.32 4.46 -6.77
CA LEU A 262 9.84 3.65 -7.88
C LEU A 262 10.95 2.65 -7.48
N ASP A 263 11.48 2.76 -6.27
CA ASP A 263 12.60 1.95 -5.80
C ASP A 263 12.18 0.93 -4.75
N HIS A 264 11.89 -0.28 -5.19
CA HIS A 264 11.48 -1.40 -4.33
C HIS A 264 12.66 -2.24 -3.80
N ARG A 265 13.89 -1.98 -4.27
CA ARG A 265 15.06 -2.85 -4.00
C ARG A 265 16.10 -2.19 -3.12
N SER A 266 16.37 -0.89 -3.30
CA SER A 266 17.47 -0.25 -2.62
C SER A 266 17.23 -0.05 -1.12
N PHE A 267 15.97 -0.09 -0.66
CA PHE A 267 15.67 0.04 0.76
C PHE A 267 16.33 -1.07 1.60
N TYR A 268 16.21 -2.32 1.16
CA TYR A 268 16.83 -3.47 1.82
C TYR A 268 18.35 -3.51 1.60
N PHE A 269 18.79 -3.22 0.37
CA PHE A 269 20.21 -3.25 0.04
C PHE A 269 21.00 -2.17 0.76
N LYS A 270 20.55 -0.91 0.77
CA LYS A 270 21.31 0.22 1.35
C LYS A 270 21.56 0.05 2.84
N GLN A 271 20.60 -0.49 3.58
CA GLN A 271 20.79 -0.70 5.03
C GLN A 271 21.75 -1.86 5.30
N ALA A 272 21.63 -2.95 4.54
CA ALA A 272 22.53 -4.09 4.63
C ALA A 272 23.96 -3.70 4.20
N ASP A 273 24.09 -3.02 3.07
CA ASP A 273 25.34 -2.56 2.47
C ASP A 273 26.07 -1.58 3.39
N LYS A 274 25.36 -0.59 3.98
CA LYS A 274 25.95 0.29 5.00
C LYS A 274 26.52 -0.48 6.20
N LYS A 275 25.85 -1.56 6.62
CA LYS A 275 26.31 -2.41 7.72
C LYS A 275 27.50 -3.27 7.31
N GLN A 276 27.44 -3.88 6.13
CA GLN A 276 28.48 -4.76 5.58
C GLN A 276 29.76 -4.00 5.21
N CYS A 277 29.63 -2.80 4.63
CA CYS A 277 30.73 -1.90 4.31
C CYS A 277 31.21 -1.07 5.51
N SER A 278 30.74 -1.35 6.73
CA SER A 278 31.26 -0.68 7.92
C SER A 278 32.66 -1.19 8.26
N GLN A 279 33.53 -0.30 8.79
CA GLN A 279 34.90 -0.67 9.18
C GLN A 279 34.93 -1.91 10.09
N ARG A 280 34.01 -2.00 11.04
CA ARG A 280 33.91 -3.14 11.97
C ARG A 280 33.58 -4.44 11.22
N ALA A 281 32.62 -4.41 10.30
CA ALA A 281 32.22 -5.59 9.53
C ALA A 281 33.37 -6.06 8.61
N LEU A 282 34.02 -5.13 7.91
CA LEU A 282 35.15 -5.45 7.03
C LEU A 282 36.35 -6.05 7.80
N VAL A 283 36.71 -5.44 8.95
CA VAL A 283 37.81 -5.96 9.78
C VAL A 283 37.45 -7.32 10.38
N GLN A 284 36.19 -7.54 10.75
CA GLN A 284 35.72 -8.82 11.26
C GLN A 284 35.81 -9.91 10.18
N GLU A 285 35.36 -9.62 8.96
CA GLU A 285 35.44 -10.54 7.82
C GLU A 285 36.90 -10.94 7.53
N VAL A 286 37.84 -9.99 7.56
CA VAL A 286 39.27 -10.29 7.38
C VAL A 286 39.80 -11.22 8.47
N LYS A 287 39.38 -11.04 9.73
CA LYS A 287 39.79 -11.91 10.83
C LYS A 287 39.24 -13.32 10.70
N GLU A 288 37.98 -13.45 10.31
CA GLU A 288 37.31 -14.73 10.07
C GLU A 288 38.01 -15.50 8.94
N ARG A 289 38.24 -14.86 7.79
CA ARG A 289 39.00 -15.47 6.68
C ARG A 289 40.42 -15.86 7.06
N ARG A 290 41.08 -15.11 7.95
CA ARG A 290 42.41 -15.46 8.46
C ARG A 290 42.37 -16.67 9.41
N ALA A 291 41.30 -16.82 10.18
CA ALA A 291 41.13 -17.98 11.07
C ALA A 291 40.81 -19.26 10.29
N ASP A 292 40.06 -19.13 9.20
CA ASP A 292 39.72 -20.25 8.30
C ASP A 292 40.84 -20.59 7.31
N ALA A 293 41.86 -19.74 7.19
CA ALA A 293 43.01 -20.02 6.33
C ALA A 293 43.82 -21.20 6.92
N PRO A 294 44.04 -22.29 6.17
CA PRO A 294 44.92 -23.36 6.62
C PRO A 294 46.32 -22.80 6.90
N PRO A 295 47.06 -23.34 7.89
CA PRO A 295 48.43 -22.92 8.14
C PRO A 295 49.22 -23.07 6.84
N ALA A 296 49.95 -22.02 6.46
CA ALA A 296 50.82 -22.03 5.30
C ALA A 296 52.03 -22.94 5.56
N GLU A 297 51.79 -24.25 5.60
CA GLU A 297 52.80 -25.30 5.66
C GLU A 297 52.99 -25.85 4.25
N GLY A 298 53.77 -25.13 3.47
CA GLY A 298 54.26 -25.59 2.18
C GLY A 298 55.52 -24.81 1.81
N PRO A 299 56.55 -25.46 1.26
CA PRO A 299 57.72 -24.76 0.76
C PRO A 299 57.28 -23.72 -0.26
N ALA A 300 57.92 -22.54 -0.23
CA ALA A 300 57.64 -21.45 -1.17
C ALA A 300 57.58 -22.02 -2.60
N PRO A 301 56.48 -21.79 -3.34
CA PRO A 301 56.34 -22.29 -4.69
C PRO A 301 57.57 -21.86 -5.51
N ALA A 302 58.24 -22.83 -6.16
CA ALA A 302 59.35 -22.59 -7.09
C ALA A 302 58.97 -21.46 -8.07
N PRO A 303 59.90 -20.65 -8.60
CA PRO A 303 59.57 -19.47 -9.40
C PRO A 303 58.76 -19.88 -10.63
N TYR A 304 57.44 -19.85 -10.50
CA TYR A 304 56.51 -20.10 -11.57
C TYR A 304 56.76 -19.00 -12.60
N HIS A 305 56.86 -19.37 -13.87
CA HIS A 305 56.69 -18.43 -14.96
C HIS A 305 55.27 -17.83 -14.86
N MET A 306 55.13 -16.79 -14.04
CA MET A 306 53.87 -16.09 -13.81
C MET A 306 53.54 -15.30 -15.08
N ARG A 307 52.90 -15.95 -16.04
CA ARG A 307 52.07 -15.22 -16.98
C ARG A 307 50.84 -14.73 -16.22
N PRO A 308 50.57 -13.41 -16.18
CA PRO A 308 49.36 -12.92 -15.57
C PRO A 308 48.16 -13.51 -16.31
N HIS A 309 47.20 -14.06 -15.57
CA HIS A 309 45.93 -14.54 -16.12
C HIS A 309 45.08 -13.39 -16.68
N LEU A 310 45.35 -12.17 -16.23
CA LEU A 310 44.71 -10.94 -16.64
C LEU A 310 45.73 -9.79 -16.60
N THR A 311 45.81 -9.01 -17.68
CA THR A 311 46.56 -7.77 -17.73
C THR A 311 45.57 -6.63 -17.83
N LEU A 312 45.63 -5.69 -16.89
CA LEU A 312 44.83 -4.47 -16.90
C LEU A 312 45.77 -3.29 -17.12
N ASP A 313 45.41 -2.44 -18.08
CA ASP A 313 46.14 -1.20 -18.35
C ASP A 313 45.48 -0.04 -17.60
N PHE A 314 46.29 0.82 -16.99
CA PHE A 314 45.85 1.99 -16.22
C PHE A 314 46.50 3.24 -16.81
N PRO A 315 46.02 3.72 -17.97
CA PRO A 315 46.67 4.80 -18.71
C PRO A 315 46.57 6.17 -18.02
N GLU A 316 45.57 6.36 -17.17
CA GLU A 316 45.27 7.64 -16.52
C GLU A 316 45.88 7.72 -15.11
N ALA A 317 47.20 7.97 -15.05
CA ALA A 317 47.91 8.07 -13.78
C ALA A 317 47.31 9.14 -12.83
N GLU A 318 46.81 10.27 -13.35
CA GLU A 318 46.22 11.34 -12.53
C GLU A 318 44.99 10.89 -11.73
N VAL A 319 44.21 9.90 -12.20
CA VAL A 319 43.08 9.35 -11.43
C VAL A 319 43.58 8.71 -10.14
N HIS A 320 44.72 8.01 -10.17
CA HIS A 320 45.30 7.42 -8.97
C HIS A 320 45.78 8.47 -7.98
N ARG A 321 46.29 9.61 -8.47
CA ARG A 321 46.68 10.75 -7.63
C ARG A 321 45.48 11.32 -6.88
N ASP A 322 44.37 11.52 -7.57
CA ASP A 322 43.14 12.03 -6.94
C ASP A 322 42.55 11.01 -5.96
N CYS A 323 42.57 9.71 -6.29
CA CYS A 323 42.20 8.65 -5.35
C CYS A 323 43.09 8.68 -4.09
N PHE A 324 44.41 8.80 -4.22
CA PHE A 324 45.32 8.88 -3.07
C PHE A 324 45.02 10.11 -2.20
N ARG A 325 44.75 11.27 -2.80
CA ARG A 325 44.36 12.48 -2.06
C ARG A 325 43.07 12.29 -1.29
N VAL A 326 42.05 11.69 -1.90
CA VAL A 326 40.77 11.41 -1.22
C VAL A 326 40.97 10.43 -0.07
N LEU A 327 41.77 9.38 -0.26
CA LEU A 327 42.07 8.40 0.79
C LEU A 327 42.86 9.03 1.95
N LEU A 328 43.85 9.87 1.64
CA LEU A 328 44.63 10.60 2.65
C LEU A 328 43.74 11.59 3.42
N PHE A 329 42.96 12.41 2.71
CA PHE A 329 42.00 13.33 3.32
C PHE A 329 40.99 12.60 4.22
N ALA A 330 40.45 11.46 3.76
CA ALA A 330 39.54 10.66 4.55
C ALA A 330 40.22 10.06 5.79
N ALA A 331 41.46 9.59 5.68
CA ALA A 331 42.22 9.07 6.81
C ALA A 331 42.56 10.16 7.84
N GLU A 332 42.92 11.37 7.39
CA GLU A 332 43.23 12.52 8.25
C GLU A 332 41.99 12.99 9.04
N ASN A 333 40.83 13.06 8.38
CA ASN A 333 39.55 13.49 8.98
C ASN A 333 38.78 12.37 9.70
N SER A 334 39.34 11.16 9.78
CA SER A 334 38.73 10.04 10.48
C SER A 334 39.08 10.01 11.97
N SER A 335 38.34 9.21 12.74
CA SER A 335 38.65 8.90 14.15
C SER A 335 39.78 7.87 14.33
N LEU A 336 40.58 7.59 13.28
CA LEU A 336 41.72 6.67 13.36
C LEU A 336 42.82 7.21 14.27
N SER A 337 43.54 6.30 14.93
CA SER A 337 44.71 6.67 15.73
C SER A 337 45.84 7.20 14.85
N GLU A 338 46.75 8.00 15.42
CA GLU A 338 47.93 8.50 14.69
C GLU A 338 48.85 7.39 14.17
N ALA A 339 48.88 6.25 14.88
CA ALA A 339 49.58 5.06 14.43
C ALA A 339 48.91 4.43 13.19
N ASP A 340 47.57 4.40 13.16
CA ASP A 340 46.79 3.90 12.02
C ASP A 340 46.90 4.77 10.79
N LYS A 341 46.83 6.10 10.95
CA LYS A 341 47.09 7.04 9.87
C LYS A 341 48.47 6.82 9.26
N GLY A 342 49.49 6.60 10.12
CA GLY A 342 50.83 6.22 9.68
C GLY A 342 50.88 4.88 8.94
N ARG A 343 50.06 3.89 9.32
CA ARG A 343 49.93 2.61 8.60
C ARG A 343 49.30 2.79 7.21
N VAL A 344 48.26 3.61 7.10
CA VAL A 344 47.61 3.93 5.82
C VAL A 344 48.59 4.61 4.87
N LEU A 345 49.32 5.62 5.35
CA LEU A 345 50.34 6.30 4.54
C LEU A 345 51.44 5.34 4.07
N ARG A 346 51.92 4.46 4.96
CA ARG A 346 52.90 3.43 4.58
C ARG A 346 52.35 2.47 3.53
N LEU A 347 51.09 2.05 3.62
CA LEU A 347 50.47 1.19 2.60
C LEU A 347 50.41 1.88 1.24
N LEU A 348 49.99 3.14 1.19
CA LEU A 348 49.95 3.94 -0.04
C LEU A 348 51.35 4.08 -0.66
N ARG A 349 52.36 4.40 0.16
CA ARG A 349 53.73 4.65 -0.29
C ARG A 349 54.51 3.40 -0.69
N VAL A 350 54.43 2.34 0.13
CA VAL A 350 55.30 1.15 -0.01
C VAL A 350 54.67 0.10 -0.91
N PHE A 351 53.34 0.04 -0.97
CA PHE A 351 52.64 -0.97 -1.76
C PHE A 351 51.94 -0.37 -2.97
N LEU A 352 50.94 0.49 -2.78
CA LEU A 352 50.07 0.91 -3.90
C LEU A 352 50.81 1.76 -4.93
N ARG A 353 51.63 2.72 -4.50
CA ARG A 353 52.42 3.55 -5.41
C ARG A 353 53.36 2.70 -6.29
N PRO A 354 54.26 1.85 -5.75
CA PRO A 354 55.11 0.99 -6.58
C PRO A 354 54.33 -0.01 -7.42
N PHE A 355 53.23 -0.57 -6.89
CA PHE A 355 52.39 -1.53 -7.60
C PHE A 355 51.81 -0.96 -8.89
N PHE A 356 51.39 0.31 -8.87
CA PHE A 356 50.88 1.03 -10.05
C PHE A 356 51.97 1.81 -10.81
N GLY A 357 53.25 1.71 -10.43
CA GLY A 357 54.35 2.43 -11.10
C GLY A 357 54.27 3.95 -11.02
N LEU A 358 53.66 4.49 -9.96
CA LEU A 358 53.35 5.92 -9.83
C LEU A 358 54.53 6.74 -9.26
N PRO A 359 54.64 8.05 -9.57
CA PRO A 359 55.71 8.92 -9.08
C PRO A 359 55.80 9.01 -7.54
N GLU A 360 57.02 9.19 -7.02
CA GLU A 360 57.26 9.29 -5.58
C GLU A 360 56.60 10.52 -4.93
N GLU A 361 56.51 11.61 -5.67
CA GLU A 361 56.05 12.93 -5.23
C GLU A 361 54.55 12.99 -4.90
N TRP A 362 53.79 11.95 -5.27
CA TRP A 362 52.33 11.96 -5.15
C TRP A 362 51.81 11.56 -3.78
N VAL A 363 52.65 10.95 -2.94
CA VAL A 363 52.31 10.57 -1.57
C VAL A 363 53.26 11.33 -0.63
N PRO A 364 52.76 12.29 0.16
CA PRO A 364 53.60 13.11 1.03
C PRO A 364 54.43 12.26 2.00
N GLU A 365 55.65 12.72 2.30
CA GLU A 365 56.34 12.23 3.48
C GLU A 365 55.61 12.80 4.70
N ARG A 366 55.24 11.93 5.66
CA ARG A 366 54.82 12.43 6.96
C ARG A 366 56.06 13.02 7.61
N ASP A 367 56.13 14.35 7.64
CA ASP A 367 57.14 15.06 8.42
C ASP A 367 57.12 14.51 9.84
N ALA A 368 58.25 13.98 10.29
CA ALA A 368 58.45 13.54 11.67
C ALA A 368 58.40 14.71 12.69
N ALA A 369 58.12 15.94 12.23
CA ALA A 369 58.11 17.16 13.03
C ALA A 369 56.84 17.39 13.85
N ALA A 370 55.74 16.65 13.62
CA ALA A 370 54.48 16.85 14.36
C ALA A 370 54.24 15.83 15.51
N ALA A 371 55.31 15.18 16.01
CA ALA A 371 55.25 14.28 17.16
C ALA A 371 56.10 14.78 18.35
N GLY A 372 56.36 16.08 18.41
CA GLY A 372 57.10 16.71 19.50
C GLY A 372 56.78 18.19 19.62
N GLU A 373 55.60 18.49 20.15
CA GLU A 373 55.33 19.59 21.09
C GLU A 373 54.02 19.33 21.84
#